data_AF-A0A7V3X570-F1
#
_entry.id   AF-A0A7V3X570-F1
#
_cell.length_a   1.000
_cell.length_b   1.000
_cell.length_c   1.000
_cell.angle_alpha   90.00
_cell.angle_beta   90.00
_cell.angle_gamma   90.00
#
_symmetry.space_group_name_H-M   'P 1'
#
loop_
_entity.id
_entity.type
_entity.pdbx_description
1 polymer ?
#
loop_
_entity_poly.entity_id
_entity_poly.type
_entity_poly.pdbx_seq_one_letter_code
_entity_poly.pdbx_strand_id
1 'polypeptide(L)'
;DWLAGEMLKYDIKPEIEAFDLSHIFQAVAMAQDGRLKAPLYVQFVMGVKNAMPVDKDVFDFYIQTLKRLAPDAQWCGAGVGAGQIRINEWSIAAGGHTRTGLEDNIRLDRHTLAPSNAALVARTAELCAKYDRPVATPKQARAILGLEG
;
A
#
# COMPACT_ATOMS: atom_id res chain seq x y z
N ASP A 1 -20.55 -0.91 -2.77
CA ASP A 1 -21.15 -1.53 -3.99
C ASP A 1 -21.09 -0.64 -5.21
N TRP A 2 -21.69 0.56 -5.23
CA TRP A 2 -21.73 1.40 -6.44
C TRP A 2 -20.36 1.66 -7.10
N LEU A 3 -19.35 2.11 -6.33
CA LEU A 3 -17.99 2.34 -6.86
C LEU A 3 -17.36 1.08 -7.44
N ALA A 4 -17.54 -0.07 -6.78
CA ALA A 4 -17.00 -1.34 -7.25
C ALA A 4 -17.65 -1.76 -8.58
N GLY A 5 -18.97 -1.56 -8.72
CA GLY A 5 -19.68 -1.78 -9.98
C GLY A 5 -19.20 -0.88 -11.12
N GLU A 6 -18.96 0.41 -10.87
CA GLU A 6 -18.41 1.31 -11.87
C GLU A 6 -16.98 0.92 -12.28
N MET A 7 -16.13 0.52 -11.33
CA MET A 7 -14.78 0.04 -11.63
C MET A 7 -14.78 -1.22 -12.49
N LEU A 8 -15.66 -2.20 -12.20
CA LEU A 8 -15.83 -3.38 -13.04
C LEU A 8 -16.31 -3.02 -14.45
N LYS A 9 -17.28 -2.10 -14.56
CA LYS A 9 -17.84 -1.65 -15.84
C LYS A 9 -16.78 -1.01 -16.75
N TYR A 10 -15.83 -0.29 -16.18
CA TYR A 10 -14.78 0.40 -16.93
C TYR A 10 -13.41 -0.31 -16.88
N ASP A 11 -13.36 -1.55 -16.41
CA ASP A 11 -12.14 -2.36 -16.22
C ASP A 11 -11.02 -1.61 -15.46
N ILE A 12 -11.40 -0.88 -14.42
CA ILE A 12 -10.48 -0.17 -13.53
C ILE A 12 -10.10 -1.12 -12.41
N LYS A 13 -8.80 -1.42 -12.29
CA LYS A 13 -8.28 -2.17 -11.13
C LYS A 13 -8.22 -1.25 -9.90
N PRO A 14 -8.93 -1.55 -8.81
CA PRO A 14 -8.84 -0.77 -7.59
C PRO A 14 -7.56 -1.07 -6.80
N GLU A 15 -7.02 -0.03 -6.17
CA GLU A 15 -6.21 -0.15 -4.97
C GLU A 15 -7.16 -0.02 -3.76
N ILE A 16 -7.16 -1.02 -2.88
CA ILE A 16 -8.06 -1.05 -1.73
C ILE A 16 -7.41 -0.40 -0.52
N GLU A 17 -7.96 0.73 -0.07
CA GLU A 17 -7.46 1.49 1.09
C GLU A 17 -7.95 0.88 2.42
N ALA A 18 -7.11 0.05 3.04
CA ALA A 18 -7.39 -0.60 4.32
C ALA A 18 -6.88 0.25 5.50
N PHE A 19 -7.76 1.07 6.06
CA PHE A 19 -7.54 1.87 7.28
C PHE A 19 -7.73 1.07 8.57
N ASP A 20 -8.32 -0.13 8.50
CA ASP A 20 -8.56 -1.04 9.63
C ASP A 20 -8.62 -2.50 9.14
N LEU A 21 -8.49 -3.46 10.05
CA LEU A 21 -8.43 -4.89 9.78
C LEU A 21 -9.66 -5.38 9.02
N SER A 22 -10.85 -4.91 9.40
CA SER A 22 -12.12 -5.32 8.79
C SER A 22 -12.18 -4.97 7.30
N HIS A 23 -11.44 -3.96 6.84
CA HIS A 23 -11.39 -3.58 5.42
C HIS A 23 -10.69 -4.66 4.58
N ILE A 24 -9.70 -5.35 5.14
CA ILE A 24 -9.04 -6.49 4.48
C ILE A 24 -10.05 -7.62 4.29
N PHE A 25 -10.80 -7.98 5.34
CA PHE A 25 -11.83 -9.01 5.26
C PHE A 25 -12.93 -8.63 4.26
N GLN A 26 -13.36 -7.37 4.27
CA GLN A 26 -14.37 -6.88 3.34
C GLN A 26 -13.89 -6.93 1.90
N ALA A 27 -12.64 -6.55 1.62
CA ALA A 27 -12.04 -6.64 0.29
C ALA A 27 -12.01 -8.07 -0.24
N VAL A 28 -11.62 -9.02 0.61
CA VAL A 28 -11.62 -10.46 0.27
C VAL A 28 -13.04 -10.95 0.01
N ALA A 29 -14.01 -10.63 0.87
CA ALA A 29 -15.40 -11.03 0.66
C ALA A 29 -15.96 -10.47 -0.65
N MET A 30 -15.66 -9.21 -0.96
CA MET A 30 -16.05 -8.57 -2.23
C MET A 30 -15.35 -9.19 -3.45
N ALA A 31 -14.13 -9.71 -3.30
CA ALA A 31 -13.48 -10.47 -4.37
C ALA A 31 -14.14 -11.85 -4.56
N GLN A 32 -14.48 -12.54 -3.46
CA GLN A 32 -15.11 -13.86 -3.49
C GLN A 32 -16.50 -13.85 -4.11
N ASP A 33 -17.27 -12.78 -3.93
CA ASP A 33 -18.59 -12.62 -4.55
C ASP A 33 -18.59 -11.87 -5.90
N GLY A 34 -17.40 -11.58 -6.44
CA GLY A 34 -17.22 -11.02 -7.77
C GLY A 34 -17.43 -9.52 -7.89
N ARG A 35 -17.63 -8.79 -6.78
CA ARG A 35 -17.69 -7.32 -6.77
C ARG A 35 -16.32 -6.66 -7.02
N LEU A 36 -15.22 -7.36 -6.77
CA LEU A 36 -13.85 -6.91 -7.08
C LEU A 36 -13.12 -7.96 -7.92
N LYS A 37 -12.39 -7.51 -8.95
CA LYS A 37 -11.57 -8.38 -9.81
C LYS A 37 -10.27 -8.76 -9.09
N ALA A 38 -10.05 -10.06 -8.89
CA ALA A 38 -8.79 -10.60 -8.39
C ALA A 38 -7.69 -10.62 -9.50
N PRO A 39 -6.39 -10.66 -9.15
CA PRO A 39 -5.82 -10.59 -7.80
C PRO A 39 -5.95 -9.20 -7.19
N LEU A 40 -6.23 -9.13 -5.88
CA LEU A 40 -6.39 -7.86 -5.16
C LEU A 40 -5.07 -7.09 -5.05
N TYR A 41 -5.16 -5.77 -4.94
CA TYR A 41 -4.07 -4.92 -4.47
C TYR A 41 -4.56 -4.11 -3.26
N VAL A 42 -3.96 -4.34 -2.09
CA VAL A 42 -4.44 -3.78 -0.81
C VAL A 42 -3.37 -2.88 -0.21
N GLN A 43 -3.74 -1.63 0.09
CA GLN A 43 -2.90 -0.66 0.78
C GLN A 43 -3.21 -0.62 2.26
N PHE A 44 -2.24 -0.93 3.11
CA PHE A 44 -2.34 -0.79 4.55
C PHE A 44 -2.04 0.66 4.94
N VAL A 45 -3.09 1.41 5.31
CA VAL A 45 -2.96 2.83 5.68
C VAL A 45 -2.87 2.95 7.20
N MET A 46 -1.75 3.49 7.70
CA MET A 46 -1.47 3.60 9.14
C MET A 46 -0.99 5.00 9.53
N GLY A 47 -1.39 5.46 10.71
CA GLY A 47 -0.98 6.74 11.28
C GLY A 47 -1.96 7.90 11.05
N VAL A 48 -3.11 7.66 10.41
CA VAL A 48 -4.20 8.65 10.35
C VAL A 48 -4.76 8.85 11.75
N LYS A 49 -4.91 10.12 12.17
CA LYS A 49 -5.47 10.44 13.48
C LYS A 49 -6.87 9.83 13.63
N ASN A 50 -7.08 9.07 14.71
CA ASN A 50 -8.32 8.34 15.03
C ASN A 50 -8.62 7.10 14.17
N ALA A 51 -7.68 6.63 13.34
CA ALA A 51 -7.75 5.33 12.67
C ALA A 51 -6.65 4.38 13.21
N MET A 52 -6.19 3.42 12.41
CA MET A 52 -5.10 2.52 12.80
C MET A 52 -3.78 3.28 13.01
N PRO A 53 -3.17 3.27 14.21
CA PRO A 53 -1.85 3.85 14.45
C PRO A 53 -0.75 3.09 13.69
N VAL A 54 0.45 3.67 13.64
CA VAL A 54 1.63 2.94 13.15
C VAL A 54 2.07 1.94 14.21
N ASP A 55 1.72 0.68 14.00
CA ASP A 55 1.96 -0.43 14.92
C ASP A 55 2.53 -1.64 14.17
N LYS A 56 3.65 -2.19 14.64
CA LYS A 56 4.38 -3.24 13.92
C LYS A 56 3.67 -4.59 14.01
N ASP A 57 3.08 -4.91 15.15
CA ASP A 57 2.42 -6.20 15.36
C ASP A 57 1.14 -6.26 14.52
N VAL A 58 0.39 -5.15 14.44
CA VAL A 58 -0.77 -5.05 13.55
C VAL A 58 -0.36 -5.10 12.08
N PHE A 59 0.72 -4.42 11.69
CA PHE A 59 1.24 -4.45 10.32
C PHE A 59 1.59 -5.89 9.89
N ASP A 60 2.29 -6.64 10.74
CA ASP A 60 2.61 -8.05 10.47
C ASP A 60 1.36 -8.92 10.43
N PHE A 61 0.38 -8.64 11.30
CA PHE A 61 -0.89 -9.34 11.30
C PHE A 61 -1.72 -9.06 10.05
N TYR A 62 -1.66 -7.87 9.47
CA TYR A 62 -2.28 -7.54 8.18
C TYR A 62 -1.68 -8.36 7.05
N ILE A 63 -0.35 -8.47 6.99
CA ILE A 63 0.35 -9.32 6.00
C ILE A 63 -0.09 -10.78 6.14
N GLN A 64 -0.08 -11.32 7.37
CA GLN A 64 -0.48 -12.70 7.64
C GLN A 64 -1.95 -12.94 7.27
N THR A 65 -2.82 -12.01 7.59
CA THR A 65 -4.26 -12.08 7.30
C THR A 65 -4.51 -12.06 5.79
N LEU A 66 -3.91 -11.12 5.07
CA LEU A 66 -4.06 -11.04 3.61
C LEU A 66 -3.50 -12.30 2.94
N LYS A 67 -2.30 -12.75 3.31
CA LYS A 67 -1.70 -13.98 2.77
C LYS A 67 -2.56 -15.22 3.00
N ARG A 68 -3.23 -15.32 4.16
CA ARG A 68 -4.12 -16.45 4.48
C ARG A 68 -5.44 -16.40 3.69
N LEU A 69 -5.96 -15.21 3.41
CA LEU A 69 -7.29 -15.01 2.84
C LEU A 69 -7.30 -14.82 1.31
N ALA A 70 -6.25 -14.19 0.76
CA ALA A 70 -6.05 -13.92 -0.67
C ALA A 70 -4.55 -14.07 -0.99
N PRO A 71 -4.04 -15.31 -1.10
CA PRO A 71 -2.60 -15.58 -1.24
C PRO A 71 -1.98 -15.05 -2.54
N ASP A 72 -2.79 -14.73 -3.54
CA ASP A 72 -2.40 -14.14 -4.82
C ASP A 72 -2.42 -12.60 -4.82
N ALA A 73 -2.94 -11.98 -3.76
CA ALA A 73 -3.02 -10.53 -3.63
C ALA A 73 -1.63 -9.89 -3.46
N GLN A 74 -1.46 -8.73 -4.08
CA GLN A 74 -0.35 -7.83 -3.80
C GLN A 74 -0.74 -6.84 -2.70
N TRP A 75 0.24 -6.26 -2.03
CA TRP A 75 -0.01 -5.24 -1.01
C TRP A 75 1.06 -4.17 -0.96
N CYS A 76 0.68 -2.99 -0.49
CA CYS A 76 1.58 -1.92 -0.12
C CYS A 76 1.28 -1.39 1.28
N GLY A 77 2.26 -0.73 1.91
CA GLY A 77 2.02 0.07 3.10
C GLY A 77 2.13 1.58 2.82
N ALA A 78 1.25 2.36 3.43
CA ALA A 78 1.27 3.82 3.44
C ALA A 78 1.23 4.34 4.88
N GLY A 79 2.26 5.10 5.27
CA GLY A 79 2.35 5.72 6.59
C GLY A 79 2.07 7.22 6.53
N VAL A 80 1.26 7.73 7.45
CA VAL A 80 0.92 9.16 7.53
C VAL A 80 1.86 9.92 8.48
N GLY A 81 2.28 11.11 8.05
CA GLY A 81 3.19 11.99 8.78
C GLY A 81 4.53 11.32 9.09
N ALA A 82 4.95 11.36 10.35
CA ALA A 82 6.18 10.70 10.82
C ALA A 82 6.14 9.15 10.72
N GLY A 83 4.97 8.58 10.36
CA GLY A 83 4.80 7.17 10.05
C GLY A 83 5.31 6.76 8.67
N GLN A 84 5.39 7.68 7.70
CA GLN A 84 5.70 7.38 6.31
C GLN A 84 6.99 6.56 6.16
N ILE A 85 8.09 7.05 6.73
CA ILE A 85 9.38 6.37 6.59
C ILE A 85 9.42 4.99 7.27
N ARG A 86 8.70 4.83 8.39
CA ARG A 86 8.63 3.56 9.12
C ARG A 86 7.86 2.51 8.33
N ILE A 87 6.70 2.88 7.80
CA ILE A 87 5.88 2.00 6.98
C ILE A 87 6.59 1.69 5.64
N ASN A 88 7.30 2.65 5.05
CA ASN A 88 8.14 2.38 3.87
C ASN A 88 9.18 1.29 4.16
N GLU A 89 9.93 1.44 5.24
CA GLU A 89 10.96 0.48 5.62
C GLU A 89 10.39 -0.91 5.91
N TRP A 90 9.30 -1.00 6.69
CA TRP A 90 8.67 -2.29 6.99
C TRP A 90 8.13 -2.97 5.75
N SER A 91 7.48 -2.21 4.85
CA SER A 91 6.91 -2.78 3.63
C SER A 91 7.99 -3.28 2.68
N ILE A 92 9.07 -2.52 2.52
CA ILE A 92 10.21 -2.92 1.69
C ILE A 92 10.88 -4.17 2.29
N ALA A 93 11.17 -4.17 3.59
CA ALA A 93 11.82 -5.29 4.27
C ALA A 93 10.98 -6.58 4.25
N ALA A 94 9.65 -6.48 4.36
CA ALA A 94 8.74 -7.63 4.38
C ALA A 94 8.34 -8.14 2.99
N GLY A 95 8.88 -7.56 1.92
CA GLY A 95 8.63 -8.02 0.54
C GLY A 95 7.41 -7.42 -0.16
N GLY A 96 6.68 -6.49 0.48
CA GLY A 96 5.56 -5.76 -0.14
C GLY A 96 5.98 -4.58 -1.00
N HIS A 97 5.02 -3.74 -1.36
CA HIS A 97 5.23 -2.44 -2.02
C HIS A 97 5.04 -1.29 -1.03
N THR A 98 5.29 -0.05 -1.42
CA THR A 98 5.05 1.08 -0.50
C THR A 98 4.71 2.37 -1.23
N ARG A 99 4.06 3.27 -0.51
CA ARG A 99 3.62 4.59 -0.96
C ARG A 99 4.33 5.70 -0.19
N THR A 100 4.65 6.78 -0.90
CA THR A 100 5.23 7.99 -0.33
C THR A 100 4.70 9.20 -1.11
N GLY A 101 4.82 10.39 -0.52
CA GLY A 101 4.37 11.63 -1.14
C GLY A 101 3.89 12.67 -0.14
N LEU A 102 3.73 13.89 -0.65
CA LEU A 102 3.29 15.07 0.10
C LEU A 102 1.84 14.97 0.57
N GLU A 103 1.03 14.10 -0.06
CA GLU A 103 -0.32 13.77 0.41
C GLU A 103 -0.28 13.19 1.84
N ASP A 104 0.64 12.27 2.10
CA ASP A 104 0.70 11.56 3.37
C ASP A 104 1.62 12.27 4.38
N ASN A 105 2.65 12.99 3.92
CA ASN A 105 3.64 13.62 4.77
C ASN A 105 4.38 14.77 4.07
N ILE A 106 4.37 15.96 4.70
CA ILE A 106 5.03 17.17 4.17
C ILE A 106 6.44 17.41 4.71
N ARG A 107 7.01 16.51 5.54
CA ARG A 107 8.30 16.73 6.22
C ARG A 107 9.30 15.59 6.04
N LEU A 108 10.59 15.90 6.05
CA LEU A 108 11.67 14.89 6.11
C LEU A 108 11.97 14.47 7.56
N ASP A 109 11.79 15.37 8.50
CA ASP A 109 11.99 15.15 9.93
C ASP A 109 11.02 16.04 10.75
N ARG A 110 11.24 16.21 12.05
CA ARG A 110 10.35 17.02 12.90
C ARG A 110 10.26 18.50 12.48
N HIS A 111 11.30 19.03 11.85
CA HIS A 111 11.51 20.46 11.61
C HIS A 111 11.61 20.82 10.12
N THR A 112 12.07 19.90 9.27
CA THR A 112 12.35 20.16 7.86
C THR A 112 11.19 19.77 6.95
N LEU A 113 10.67 20.71 6.15
CA LEU A 113 9.72 20.42 5.08
C LEU A 113 10.38 19.63 3.95
N ALA A 114 9.64 18.68 3.36
CA ALA A 114 10.07 18.02 2.14
C ALA A 114 10.02 19.00 0.97
N PRO A 115 11.11 19.21 0.22
CA PRO A 115 11.16 20.20 -0.86
C PRO A 115 10.37 19.77 -2.11
N SER A 116 10.04 18.48 -2.23
CA SER A 116 9.24 17.92 -3.33
C SER A 116 8.78 16.50 -3.03
N ASN A 117 7.81 15.98 -3.81
CA ASN A 117 7.51 14.54 -3.85
C ASN A 117 8.75 13.72 -4.22
N ALA A 118 9.59 14.21 -5.14
CA ALA A 118 10.79 13.50 -5.58
C ALA A 118 11.81 13.28 -4.44
N ALA A 119 11.90 14.21 -3.49
CA ALA A 119 12.75 14.04 -2.31
C ALA A 119 12.27 12.88 -1.41
N LEU A 120 10.96 12.72 -1.27
CA LEU A 120 10.38 11.59 -0.53
C LEU A 120 10.57 10.26 -1.28
N VAL A 121 10.40 10.27 -2.62
CA VAL A 121 10.68 9.10 -3.48
C VAL A 121 12.14 8.67 -3.38
N ALA A 122 13.09 9.62 -3.41
CA ALA A 122 14.53 9.33 -3.28
C ALA A 122 14.83 8.61 -1.96
N ARG A 123 14.26 9.09 -0.85
CA ARG A 123 14.40 8.44 0.47
C ARG A 123 13.81 7.03 0.50
N THR A 124 12.68 6.79 -0.16
CA THR A 124 12.10 5.46 -0.28
C THR A 124 12.96 4.55 -1.19
N ALA A 125 13.56 5.09 -2.25
CA ALA A 125 14.48 4.33 -3.12
C ALA A 125 15.78 3.95 -2.42
N GLU A 126 16.29 4.78 -1.51
CA GLU A 126 17.43 4.42 -0.64
C GLU A 126 17.12 3.22 0.27
N LEU A 127 15.88 3.12 0.78
CA LEU A 127 15.44 1.93 1.51
C LEU A 127 15.39 0.70 0.61
N CYS A 128 14.89 0.83 -0.62
CA CYS A 128 14.93 -0.27 -1.59
C CYS A 128 16.36 -0.79 -1.80
N ALA A 129 17.33 0.10 -1.96
CA ALA A 129 18.74 -0.26 -2.07
C ALA A 129 19.28 -0.91 -0.78
N LYS A 130 18.93 -0.40 0.40
CA LYS A 130 19.32 -0.97 1.71
C LYS A 130 18.92 -2.44 1.89
N TYR A 131 17.78 -2.84 1.30
CA TYR A 131 17.24 -4.21 1.41
C TYR A 131 17.46 -5.05 0.14
N ASP A 132 18.36 -4.63 -0.76
CA ASP A 132 18.67 -5.32 -2.02
C ASP A 132 17.42 -5.59 -2.88
N ARG A 133 16.44 -4.67 -2.86
CA ARG A 133 15.22 -4.75 -3.66
C ARG A 133 15.25 -3.69 -4.76
N PRO A 134 15.34 -4.07 -6.05
CA PRO A 134 15.34 -3.09 -7.13
C PRO A 134 14.00 -2.35 -7.22
N VAL A 135 14.04 -1.05 -7.51
CA VAL A 135 12.84 -0.26 -7.79
C VAL A 135 12.20 -0.75 -9.08
N ALA A 136 10.92 -1.13 -9.03
CA ALA A 136 10.20 -1.61 -10.19
C ALA A 136 10.08 -0.50 -11.27
N THR A 137 10.41 -0.85 -12.51
CA THR A 137 10.07 -0.02 -13.66
C THR A 137 8.55 0.06 -13.85
N PRO A 138 8.01 1.06 -14.56
CA PRO A 138 6.58 1.12 -14.86
C PRO A 138 6.03 -0.16 -15.51
N LYS A 139 6.81 -0.78 -16.42
CA LYS A 139 6.45 -2.05 -17.07
C LYS A 139 6.36 -3.20 -16.06
N GLN A 140 7.31 -3.30 -15.14
CA GLN A 140 7.28 -4.33 -14.09
C GLN A 140 6.11 -4.10 -13.13
N ALA A 141 5.85 -2.84 -12.74
CA ALA A 141 4.72 -2.50 -11.88
C ALA A 141 3.38 -2.90 -12.52
N ARG A 142 3.18 -2.60 -13.82
CA ARG A 142 2.00 -3.05 -14.56
C ARG A 142 1.86 -4.57 -14.58
N ALA A 143 2.94 -5.29 -14.85
CA ALA A 143 2.93 -6.75 -14.85
C ALA A 143 2.60 -7.34 -13.47
N ILE A 144 3.21 -6.83 -12.40
CA ILE A 144 2.94 -7.23 -11.00
C ILE A 144 1.47 -6.99 -10.64
N LEU A 145 0.93 -5.84 -11.05
CA LEU A 145 -0.44 -5.45 -10.75
C LEU A 145 -1.45 -6.01 -11.76
N GLY A 146 -1.04 -6.73 -12.80
CA GLY A 146 -1.95 -7.24 -13.84
C GLY A 146 -2.69 -6.12 -14.59
N LEU A 147 -2.01 -5.01 -14.88
CA LEU A 147 -2.52 -3.90 -15.67
C LEU A 147 -2.06 -4.02 -17.13
N GLU A 148 -2.92 -3.67 -18.08
CA GLU A 148 -2.57 -3.61 -19.50
C GLU A 148 -1.66 -2.39 -19.80
N GLY A 149 -0.72 -2.56 -20.73
CA GLY A 149 0.24 -1.53 -21.20
C GLY A 149 1.66 -1.67 -20.66
#